data_AF-A0A949M052-F1
#
_entry.id   AF-A0A949M052-F1
#
_cell.length_a   1.000
_cell.length_b   1.000
_cell.length_c   1.000
_cell.angle_alpha   90.00
_cell.angle_beta   90.00
_cell.angle_gamma   90.00
#
_symmetry.space_group_name_H-M   'P 1'
#
loop_
_entity.id
_entity.type
_entity.pdbx_description
1 polymer ?
#
loop_
_entity_poly.entity_id
_entity_poly.type
_entity_poly.pdbx_seq_one_letter_code
_entity_poly.pdbx_strand_id
1 'polypeptide(L)'
;MEHQVITRWCPACQRRHSTKLDLTGQVFGQGRIGVRIARLVAFLALVLRGPVRRIQAYLRTLHQLTISTGEIVELLHQVRRTLQGEVDALTQQARASPILHGDETGWRENGQNGYIWAFSTPGEDAVRYCADDPSRGQHGVRRILGGQCKGHLVSDFYCGYNGYAGTHQRCWMHLLRDLHALEEAPVRDAEVLGWANDVRALSDDAQTWLQAHAQPTGEEREQQYVALTARTHNLGLQVARTKEHACQARCKRLLRHEDELFQFVLVAGLSADTNLAERSIRPLVVIRKISGGSRSPEDTKTRMALASLFETWQARGLNPFDECLRLLSQAAAAYDTFTPRVNTYPCPRICQNARNPRQWRRASAAEAAGTARRDGVRVTPCKRQTRASHG
;
A
#
# COMPACT_ATOMS: atom_id res chain seq x y z
N MET A 1 -9.87 -27.46 8.18
CA MET A 1 -9.17 -27.55 9.49
C MET A 1 -10.17 -27.24 10.59
N GLU A 2 -10.50 -28.23 11.41
CA GLU A 2 -11.39 -28.05 12.56
C GLU A 2 -10.52 -27.89 13.81
N HIS A 3 -10.61 -26.77 14.52
CA HIS A 3 -9.90 -26.57 15.77
C HIS A 3 -10.74 -27.19 16.90
N GLN A 4 -10.29 -28.34 17.42
CA GLN A 4 -10.99 -29.01 18.52
C GLN A 4 -10.40 -28.56 19.86
N VAL A 5 -11.18 -27.79 20.63
CA VAL A 5 -10.81 -27.40 22.00
C VAL A 5 -11.42 -28.40 22.98
N ILE A 6 -10.57 -29.22 23.59
CA ILE A 6 -11.02 -30.22 24.55
C ILE A 6 -11.39 -29.50 25.87
N THR A 7 -12.67 -29.59 26.23
CA THR A 7 -13.17 -29.12 27.53
C THR A 7 -13.41 -30.31 28.44
N ARG A 8 -12.87 -30.29 29.66
CA ARG A 8 -13.03 -31.33 30.68
C ARG A 8 -13.73 -30.80 31.92
N TRP A 9 -14.58 -31.60 32.53
CA TRP A 9 -15.18 -31.30 33.84
C TRP A 9 -14.23 -31.75 34.95
N CYS A 10 -13.96 -30.86 35.92
CA CYS A 10 -13.21 -31.21 37.12
C CYS A 10 -14.18 -31.46 38.28
N PRO A 11 -14.23 -32.68 38.86
CA PRO A 11 -15.13 -32.98 39.97
C PRO A 11 -14.71 -32.29 41.28
N ALA A 12 -13.44 -31.95 41.47
CA ALA A 12 -12.92 -31.35 42.70
C ALA A 12 -13.29 -29.87 42.86
N CYS A 13 -13.28 -29.09 41.77
CA CYS A 13 -13.66 -27.67 41.81
C CYS A 13 -15.03 -27.41 41.17
N GLN A 14 -15.70 -28.47 40.67
CA GLN A 14 -16.98 -28.41 39.98
C GLN A 14 -17.04 -27.35 38.87
N ARG A 15 -15.95 -27.20 38.11
CA ARG A 15 -15.87 -26.28 36.95
C ARG A 15 -15.42 -27.02 35.70
N ARG A 16 -15.86 -26.50 34.54
CA ARG A 16 -15.32 -26.89 33.23
C ARG A 16 -14.00 -26.17 32.99
N HIS A 17 -12.98 -26.93 32.61
CA HIS A 17 -11.68 -26.43 32.20
C HIS A 17 -11.48 -26.76 30.72
N SER A 18 -11.28 -25.73 29.91
CA SER A 18 -10.77 -25.88 28.55
C SER A 18 -9.26 -25.60 28.54
N THR A 19 -8.54 -26.26 27.64
CA THR A 19 -7.16 -25.89 27.35
C THR A 19 -7.17 -24.48 26.78
N LYS A 20 -6.45 -23.53 27.40
CA LYS A 20 -6.25 -22.21 26.80
C LYS A 20 -5.38 -22.39 25.56
N LEU A 21 -5.93 -22.11 24.38
CA LEU A 21 -5.12 -21.89 23.20
C LEU A 21 -4.43 -20.55 23.38
N ASP A 22 -3.10 -20.56 23.41
CA ASP A 22 -2.33 -19.34 23.28
C ASP A 22 -2.36 -18.92 21.80
N LEU A 23 -3.28 -18.02 21.48
CA LEU A 23 -3.43 -17.43 20.15
C LEU A 23 -2.73 -16.08 20.04
N THR A 24 -1.86 -15.74 21.01
CA THR A 24 -1.18 -14.45 21.03
C THR A 24 -0.33 -14.27 19.79
N GLY A 25 -0.54 -13.13 19.12
CA GLY A 25 0.10 -12.82 17.84
C GLY A 25 -0.39 -13.65 16.65
N GLN A 26 -1.36 -14.56 16.82
CA GLN A 26 -1.82 -15.45 15.76
C GLN A 26 -3.14 -15.04 15.11
N VAL A 27 -4.00 -14.30 15.82
CA VAL A 27 -5.32 -13.86 15.34
C VAL A 27 -5.53 -12.36 15.56
N PHE A 28 -6.37 -11.75 14.72
CA PHE A 28 -6.75 -10.35 14.88
C PHE A 28 -7.81 -10.20 15.96
N GLY A 29 -7.46 -9.66 17.13
CA GLY A 29 -8.43 -9.48 18.22
C GLY A 29 -9.17 -10.79 18.52
N GLN A 30 -10.51 -10.78 18.46
CA GLN A 30 -11.35 -11.98 18.63
C GLN A 30 -11.74 -12.69 17.31
N GLY A 31 -11.04 -12.39 16.21
CA GLY A 31 -11.34 -12.90 14.88
C GLY A 31 -11.07 -14.41 14.71
N ARG A 32 -11.74 -15.02 13.72
CA ARG A 32 -11.61 -16.46 13.39
C ARG A 32 -10.45 -16.76 12.42
N ILE A 33 -9.91 -15.73 11.76
CA ILE A 33 -8.88 -15.87 10.74
C ILE A 33 -7.55 -15.36 11.31
N GLY A 34 -6.52 -16.20 11.20
CA GLY A 34 -5.19 -15.87 11.68
C GLY A 34 -4.39 -14.95 10.76
N VAL A 35 -3.39 -14.27 11.32
CA VAL A 35 -2.50 -13.32 10.61
C VAL A 35 -1.79 -13.97 9.41
N ARG A 36 -1.52 -15.29 9.48
CA ARG A 36 -0.90 -16.06 8.38
C ARG A 36 -1.80 -16.21 7.15
N ILE A 37 -3.12 -16.27 7.35
CA ILE A 37 -4.07 -16.31 6.22
C ILE A 37 -4.28 -14.89 5.70
N ALA A 38 -4.35 -13.89 6.59
CA ALA A 38 -4.50 -12.50 6.16
C ALA A 38 -3.33 -12.00 5.31
N ARG A 39 -2.07 -12.27 5.70
CA ARG A 39 -0.92 -11.94 4.86
C ARG A 39 -0.99 -12.61 3.49
N LEU A 40 -1.47 -13.86 3.44
CA LEU A 40 -1.56 -14.63 2.20
C LEU A 40 -2.61 -14.00 1.29
N VAL A 41 -3.79 -13.69 1.83
CA VAL A 41 -4.85 -13.00 1.10
C VAL A 41 -4.37 -11.64 0.59
N ALA A 42 -3.71 -10.84 1.44
CA ALA A 42 -3.15 -9.55 1.06
C ALA A 42 -2.11 -9.67 -0.05
N PHE A 43 -1.17 -10.60 0.07
CA PHE A 43 -0.14 -10.85 -0.95
C PHE A 43 -0.73 -11.30 -2.29
N LEU A 44 -1.69 -12.24 -2.26
CA LEU A 44 -2.37 -12.69 -3.47
C LEU A 44 -3.13 -11.55 -4.14
N ALA A 45 -3.78 -10.68 -3.37
CA ALA A 45 -4.56 -9.56 -3.89
C ALA A 45 -3.72 -8.40 -4.44
N LEU A 46 -2.60 -8.08 -3.80
CA LEU A 46 -1.79 -6.89 -4.07
C LEU A 46 -0.61 -7.22 -5.00
N VAL A 47 0.18 -8.24 -4.66
CA VAL A 47 1.41 -8.60 -5.40
C VAL A 47 1.07 -9.47 -6.60
N LEU A 48 0.29 -10.53 -6.39
CA LEU A 48 -0.13 -11.42 -7.50
C LEU A 48 -1.37 -10.91 -8.25
N ARG A 49 -1.95 -9.79 -7.79
CA ARG A 49 -3.06 -9.09 -8.46
C ARG A 49 -4.28 -9.99 -8.69
N GLY A 50 -4.47 -10.97 -7.82
CA GLY A 50 -5.51 -11.98 -7.90
C GLY A 50 -6.90 -11.38 -7.66
N PRO A 51 -7.87 -11.58 -8.56
CA PRO A 51 -9.26 -11.23 -8.29
C PRO A 51 -9.79 -11.98 -7.05
N VAL A 52 -10.64 -11.34 -6.24
CA VAL A 52 -11.19 -11.93 -5.00
C VAL A 52 -11.76 -13.34 -5.19
N ARG A 53 -12.49 -13.57 -6.30
CA ARG A 53 -13.04 -14.91 -6.62
C ARG A 53 -11.96 -15.94 -6.93
N ARG A 54 -10.84 -15.54 -7.53
CA ARG A 54 -9.69 -16.42 -7.79
C ARG A 54 -8.95 -16.74 -6.50
N ILE A 55 -8.81 -15.77 -5.61
CA ILE A 55 -8.25 -15.98 -4.25
C ILE A 55 -9.13 -16.97 -3.48
N GLN A 56 -10.46 -16.81 -3.53
CA GLN A 56 -11.39 -17.75 -2.91
C GLN A 56 -11.21 -19.18 -3.44
N ALA A 57 -11.12 -19.34 -4.77
CA ALA A 57 -10.90 -20.64 -5.40
C ALA A 57 -9.56 -21.25 -4.96
N TYR A 58 -8.48 -20.44 -4.94
CA TYR A 58 -7.16 -20.85 -4.48
C TYR A 58 -7.19 -21.37 -3.03
N LEU A 59 -7.81 -20.61 -2.11
CA LEU A 59 -7.93 -20.99 -0.70
C LEU A 59 -8.73 -22.29 -0.51
N ARG A 60 -9.81 -22.46 -1.29
CA ARG A 60 -10.61 -23.69 -1.25
C ARG A 60 -9.82 -24.89 -1.78
N THR A 61 -9.14 -24.74 -2.90
CA THR A 61 -8.47 -25.86 -3.58
C THR A 61 -7.20 -26.30 -2.84
N LEU A 62 -6.33 -25.38 -2.47
CA LEU A 62 -5.02 -25.73 -1.89
C LEU A 62 -5.05 -25.85 -0.37
N HIS A 63 -5.89 -25.07 0.31
CA HIS A 63 -5.92 -25.02 1.77
C HIS A 63 -7.20 -25.61 2.38
N GLN A 64 -8.14 -26.08 1.55
CA GLN A 64 -9.44 -26.59 1.99
C GLN A 64 -10.16 -25.58 2.92
N LEU A 65 -9.91 -24.29 2.69
CA LEU A 65 -10.45 -23.19 3.47
C LEU A 65 -11.63 -22.57 2.71
N THR A 66 -12.83 -22.79 3.25
CA THR A 66 -14.05 -22.20 2.70
C THR A 66 -14.30 -20.85 3.38
N ILE A 67 -14.07 -19.77 2.65
CA ILE A 67 -14.29 -18.39 3.06
C ILE A 67 -15.17 -17.70 2.01
N SER A 68 -16.06 -16.80 2.43
CA SER A 68 -16.88 -16.03 1.47
C SER A 68 -16.07 -14.92 0.80
N THR A 69 -16.51 -14.42 -0.35
CA THR A 69 -15.85 -13.26 -0.99
C THR A 69 -15.95 -12.00 -0.13
N GLY A 70 -17.06 -11.82 0.60
CA GLY A 70 -17.23 -10.69 1.51
C GLY A 70 -16.26 -10.76 2.69
N GLU A 71 -16.02 -11.96 3.23
CA GLU A 71 -15.08 -12.17 4.32
C GLU A 71 -13.61 -11.99 3.87
N ILE A 72 -13.27 -12.31 2.62
CA ILE A 72 -11.96 -11.95 2.03
C ILE A 72 -11.78 -10.43 1.97
N VAL A 73 -12.81 -9.70 1.51
CA VAL A 73 -12.76 -8.24 1.41
C VAL A 73 -12.64 -7.61 2.80
N GLU A 74 -13.45 -8.07 3.76
CA GLU A 74 -13.40 -7.57 5.13
C GLU A 74 -12.05 -7.87 5.81
N LEU A 75 -11.44 -9.02 5.50
CA LEU A 75 -10.10 -9.33 5.96
C LEU A 75 -9.06 -8.32 5.44
N LEU A 76 -9.14 -7.91 4.19
CA LEU A 76 -8.25 -6.87 3.64
C LEU A 76 -8.50 -5.51 4.32
N HIS A 77 -9.76 -5.15 4.58
CA HIS A 77 -10.11 -3.94 5.33
C HIS A 77 -9.52 -3.99 6.74
N GLN A 78 -9.58 -5.15 7.39
CA GLN A 78 -9.00 -5.36 8.70
C GLN A 78 -7.48 -5.22 8.68
N VAL A 79 -6.79 -5.80 7.69
CA VAL A 79 -5.34 -5.63 7.50
C VAL A 79 -5.00 -4.14 7.36
N ARG A 80 -5.75 -3.39 6.53
CA ARG A 80 -5.57 -1.93 6.41
C ARG A 80 -5.71 -1.24 7.76
N ARG A 81 -6.81 -1.47 8.47
CA ARG A 81 -7.07 -0.80 9.76
C ARG A 81 -5.99 -1.11 10.78
N THR A 82 -5.52 -2.36 10.84
CA THR A 82 -4.44 -2.78 11.73
C THR A 82 -3.12 -2.10 11.39
N LEU A 83 -2.83 -1.87 10.10
CA LEU A 83 -1.58 -1.27 9.63
C LEU A 83 -1.71 0.23 9.31
N GLN A 84 -2.77 0.90 9.77
CA GLN A 84 -3.02 2.29 9.40
C GLN A 84 -1.89 3.22 9.88
N GLY A 85 -1.32 2.97 11.06
CA GLY A 85 -0.18 3.76 11.57
C GLY A 85 1.06 3.70 10.67
N GLU A 86 1.30 2.56 9.99
CA GLU A 86 2.39 2.43 9.02
C GLU A 86 2.13 3.26 7.77
N VAL A 87 0.87 3.30 7.30
CA VAL A 87 0.46 4.12 6.15
C VAL A 87 0.59 5.61 6.48
N ASP A 88 0.22 6.01 7.69
CA ASP A 88 0.33 7.38 8.16
C ASP A 88 1.81 7.81 8.26
N ALA A 89 2.68 6.91 8.72
CA ALA A 89 4.13 7.13 8.74
C ALA A 89 4.71 7.30 7.33
N LEU A 90 4.30 6.46 6.36
CA LEU A 90 4.71 6.62 4.95
C LEU A 90 4.22 7.95 4.36
N THR A 91 3.02 8.38 4.71
CA THR A 91 2.47 9.66 4.28
C THR A 91 3.33 10.83 4.78
N GLN A 92 3.77 10.78 6.04
CA GLN A 92 4.66 11.79 6.61
C GLN A 92 6.05 11.76 5.95
N GLN A 93 6.62 10.56 5.72
CA GLN A 93 7.90 10.41 5.02
C GLN A 93 7.85 10.97 3.60
N ALA A 94 6.78 10.68 2.84
CA ALA A 94 6.59 11.24 1.50
C ALA A 94 6.53 12.77 1.54
N ARG A 95 5.76 13.36 2.47
CA ARG A 95 5.62 14.83 2.61
C ARG A 95 6.90 15.53 3.09
N ALA A 96 7.77 14.82 3.81
CA ALA A 96 9.05 15.33 4.28
C ALA A 96 10.20 15.10 3.28
N SER A 97 9.96 14.36 2.19
CA SER A 97 11.02 14.00 1.24
C SER A 97 11.53 15.22 0.47
N PRO A 98 12.86 15.34 0.27
CA PRO A 98 13.43 16.39 -0.57
C PRO A 98 13.13 16.19 -2.06
N ILE A 99 12.85 14.94 -2.48
CA ILE A 99 12.55 14.58 -3.87
C ILE A 99 11.30 13.70 -3.89
N LEU A 100 10.30 14.09 -4.67
CA LEU A 100 9.10 13.32 -4.98
C LEU A 100 8.92 13.22 -6.48
N HIS A 101 8.47 12.08 -6.96
CA HIS A 101 7.97 11.92 -8.32
C HIS A 101 6.46 11.70 -8.24
N GLY A 102 5.70 12.47 -9.01
CA GLY A 102 4.24 12.37 -9.10
C GLY A 102 3.79 11.77 -10.43
N ASP A 103 2.81 10.87 -10.37
CA ASP A 103 2.02 10.44 -11.52
C ASP A 103 0.59 10.11 -11.06
N GLU A 104 -0.37 10.10 -11.98
CA GLU A 104 -1.76 9.84 -11.67
C GLU A 104 -2.46 8.99 -12.73
N THR A 105 -3.48 8.26 -12.29
CA THR A 105 -4.25 7.41 -13.19
C THR A 105 -5.71 7.37 -12.79
N GLY A 106 -6.60 7.25 -13.79
CA GLY A 106 -8.03 7.14 -13.52
C GLY A 106 -8.36 5.90 -12.69
N TRP A 107 -9.31 5.99 -11.78
CA TRP A 107 -9.76 4.87 -10.97
C TRP A 107 -11.28 4.91 -10.85
N ARG A 108 -11.95 3.80 -11.18
CA ARG A 108 -13.40 3.73 -11.05
C ARG A 108 -13.79 3.18 -9.70
N GLU A 109 -14.66 3.89 -9.01
CA GLU A 109 -15.26 3.46 -7.76
C GLU A 109 -16.76 3.31 -7.95
N ASN A 110 -17.26 2.08 -7.82
CA ASN A 110 -18.67 1.76 -8.01
C ASN A 110 -19.28 2.37 -9.30
N GLY A 111 -18.51 2.34 -10.40
CA GLY A 111 -18.92 2.93 -11.67
C GLY A 111 -18.71 4.43 -11.81
N GLN A 112 -18.37 5.16 -10.74
CA GLN A 112 -18.03 6.59 -10.78
C GLN A 112 -16.54 6.78 -11.10
N ASN A 113 -16.22 7.83 -11.86
CA ASN A 113 -14.83 8.14 -12.19
C ASN A 113 -14.18 8.91 -11.05
N GLY A 114 -13.00 8.46 -10.63
CA GLY A 114 -12.08 9.17 -9.75
C GLY A 114 -10.65 8.98 -10.23
N TYR A 115 -9.68 9.34 -9.39
CA TYR A 115 -8.26 9.30 -9.71
C TYR A 115 -7.46 8.75 -8.54
N ILE A 116 -6.37 8.09 -8.87
CA ILE A 116 -5.32 7.74 -7.92
C ILE A 116 -4.10 8.57 -8.27
N TRP A 117 -3.54 9.18 -7.25
CA TRP A 117 -2.27 9.88 -7.29
C TRP A 117 -1.21 9.00 -6.63
N ALA A 118 -0.10 8.80 -7.32
CA ALA A 118 1.05 8.07 -6.83
C ALA A 118 2.23 9.04 -6.65
N PHE A 119 2.81 9.03 -5.46
CA PHE A 119 3.99 9.79 -5.10
C PHE A 119 5.11 8.82 -4.71
N SER A 120 6.26 8.95 -5.35
CA SER A 120 7.40 8.05 -5.16
C SER A 120 8.66 8.81 -4.80
N THR A 121 9.42 8.31 -3.84
CA THR A 121 10.74 8.86 -3.48
C THR A 121 11.86 7.92 -3.96
N PRO A 122 13.01 8.46 -4.41
CA PRO A 122 14.17 7.66 -4.78
C PRO A 122 14.95 7.18 -3.54
N GLY A 123 15.97 6.34 -3.75
CA GLY A 123 16.91 5.89 -2.71
C GLY A 123 16.52 4.61 -1.97
N GLU A 124 17.33 4.21 -0.99
CA GLU A 124 17.14 2.97 -0.22
C GLU A 124 15.94 3.04 0.72
N ASP A 125 15.67 4.21 1.32
CA ASP A 125 14.49 4.48 2.15
C ASP A 125 13.23 4.84 1.35
N ALA A 126 13.22 4.44 0.07
CA ALA A 126 12.16 4.73 -0.89
C ALA A 126 10.75 4.54 -0.31
N VAL A 127 9.86 5.47 -0.64
CA VAL A 127 8.43 5.45 -0.33
C VAL A 127 7.65 5.36 -1.63
N ARG A 128 6.61 4.54 -1.64
CA ARG A 128 5.60 4.45 -2.69
C ARG A 128 4.27 4.76 -2.02
N TYR A 129 3.77 5.98 -2.20
CA TYR A 129 2.55 6.44 -1.56
C TYR A 129 1.46 6.63 -2.60
N CYS A 130 0.32 5.99 -2.40
CA CYS A 130 -0.85 6.09 -3.26
C CYS A 130 -2.02 6.65 -2.48
N ALA A 131 -2.76 7.58 -3.08
CA ALA A 131 -3.95 8.17 -2.50
C ALA A 131 -5.03 8.36 -3.56
N ASP A 132 -6.29 8.19 -3.17
CA ASP A 132 -7.45 8.45 -4.02
C ASP A 132 -7.94 9.88 -3.87
N ASP A 133 -8.41 10.45 -4.99
CA ASP A 133 -9.15 11.70 -5.01
C ASP A 133 -10.22 11.66 -6.12
N PRO A 134 -11.44 12.16 -5.88
CA PRO A 134 -12.45 12.30 -6.92
C PRO A 134 -12.01 13.18 -8.09
N SER A 135 -11.06 14.09 -7.87
CA SER A 135 -10.58 15.01 -8.89
C SER A 135 -9.14 14.76 -9.32
N ARG A 136 -8.91 14.99 -10.61
CA ARG A 136 -7.57 15.13 -11.21
C ARG A 136 -7.05 16.58 -11.12
N GLY A 137 -7.83 17.51 -10.58
CA GLY A 137 -7.46 18.93 -10.52
C GLY A 137 -6.39 19.24 -9.46
N GLN A 138 -5.91 20.48 -9.48
CA GLN A 138 -4.84 20.98 -8.59
C GLN A 138 -5.08 20.79 -7.10
N HIS A 139 -6.35 20.75 -6.69
CA HIS A 139 -6.71 20.57 -5.29
C HIS A 139 -6.42 19.15 -4.79
N GLY A 140 -6.35 18.14 -5.66
CA GLY A 140 -5.99 16.77 -5.29
C GLY A 140 -4.57 16.71 -4.72
N VAL A 141 -3.58 17.23 -5.48
CA VAL A 141 -2.18 17.33 -5.03
C VAL A 141 -2.06 18.11 -3.71
N ARG A 142 -2.76 19.25 -3.58
CA ARG A 142 -2.73 20.06 -2.34
C ARG A 142 -3.29 19.29 -1.14
N ARG A 143 -4.41 18.58 -1.32
CA ARG A 143 -5.06 17.79 -0.27
C ARG A 143 -4.16 16.63 0.17
N ILE A 144 -3.54 15.95 -0.78
CA ILE A 144 -2.74 14.75 -0.52
C ILE A 144 -1.39 15.12 0.10
N LEU A 145 -0.67 16.10 -0.45
CA LEU A 145 0.64 16.52 0.07
C LEU A 145 0.55 17.55 1.21
N GLY A 146 -0.66 17.95 1.61
CA GLY A 146 -0.92 18.78 2.79
C GLY A 146 -0.44 20.24 2.67
N GLY A 147 -0.12 20.71 1.46
CA GLY A 147 0.30 22.09 1.17
C GLY A 147 1.64 22.55 1.78
N GLN A 148 2.25 21.75 2.66
CA GLN A 148 3.49 22.08 3.37
C GLN A 148 4.73 21.38 2.81
N CYS A 149 4.55 20.46 1.87
CA CYS A 149 5.65 19.74 1.23
C CYS A 149 6.46 20.69 0.34
N LYS A 150 7.73 20.94 0.67
CA LYS A 150 8.63 21.90 -0.01
C LYS A 150 9.75 21.26 -0.83
N GLY A 151 9.74 19.94 -0.99
CA GLY A 151 10.70 19.22 -1.84
C GLY A 151 10.57 19.55 -3.33
N HIS A 152 11.38 18.88 -4.13
CA HIS A 152 11.32 18.92 -5.59
C HIS A 152 10.33 17.88 -6.08
N LEU A 153 9.28 18.32 -6.79
CA LEU A 153 8.32 17.43 -7.42
C LEU A 153 8.67 17.24 -8.90
N VAL A 154 9.10 16.03 -9.24
CA VAL A 154 9.29 15.58 -10.61
C VAL A 154 7.94 15.14 -11.16
N SER A 155 7.41 15.85 -12.16
CA SER A 155 6.10 15.56 -12.78
C SER A 155 6.10 15.89 -14.26
N ASP A 156 5.09 15.44 -14.99
CA ASP A 156 4.87 15.86 -16.37
C ASP A 156 4.33 17.31 -16.42
N PHE A 157 3.86 17.76 -17.58
CA PHE A 157 3.28 19.11 -17.73
C PHE A 157 1.78 19.17 -17.39
N TYR A 158 1.24 18.15 -16.70
CA TYR A 158 -0.16 18.16 -16.32
C TYR A 158 -0.46 19.27 -15.32
N CYS A 159 -1.48 20.08 -15.63
CA CYS A 159 -1.80 21.29 -14.89
C CYS A 159 -2.27 21.01 -13.44
N GLY A 160 -2.63 19.76 -13.12
CA GLY A 160 -2.94 19.32 -11.76
C GLY A 160 -1.75 19.46 -10.80
N TYR A 161 -0.52 19.38 -11.29
CA TYR A 161 0.67 19.56 -10.44
C TYR A 161 0.97 21.02 -10.13
N ASN A 162 0.49 21.98 -10.92
CA ASN A 162 0.77 23.41 -10.71
C ASN A 162 0.24 23.95 -9.37
N GLY A 163 -0.60 23.19 -8.67
CA GLY A 163 -1.05 23.50 -7.31
C GLY A 163 -0.04 23.19 -6.20
N TYR A 164 1.04 22.47 -6.51
CA TYR A 164 2.10 22.11 -5.56
C TYR A 164 2.92 23.34 -5.15
N ALA A 165 3.26 23.43 -3.85
CA ALA A 165 3.88 24.61 -3.26
C ALA A 165 5.41 24.60 -3.27
N GLY A 166 6.03 23.44 -3.51
CA GLY A 166 7.48 23.30 -3.64
C GLY A 166 7.96 23.54 -5.07
N THR A 167 9.24 23.27 -5.31
CA THR A 167 9.88 23.41 -6.61
C THR A 167 9.46 22.27 -7.55
N HIS A 168 9.29 22.57 -8.83
CA HIS A 168 8.97 21.57 -9.85
C HIS A 168 10.18 21.22 -10.68
N GLN A 169 10.29 19.94 -11.03
CA GLN A 169 11.09 19.47 -12.15
C GLN A 169 10.16 18.88 -13.20
N ARG A 170 10.00 19.55 -14.32
CA ARG A 170 9.18 19.04 -15.43
C ARG A 170 9.92 17.97 -16.21
N CYS A 171 9.18 16.93 -16.55
CA CYS A 171 9.73 15.77 -17.24
C CYS A 171 10.19 16.11 -18.66
N TRP A 172 11.49 16.05 -18.90
CA TRP A 172 12.07 16.22 -20.24
C TRP A 172 11.57 15.17 -21.21
N MET A 173 11.39 13.92 -20.79
CA MET A 173 10.89 12.85 -21.67
C MET A 173 9.51 13.15 -22.26
N HIS A 174 8.65 13.88 -21.55
CA HIS A 174 7.35 14.32 -22.08
C HIS A 174 7.52 15.47 -23.08
N LEU A 175 8.39 16.43 -22.79
CA LEU A 175 8.70 17.51 -23.72
C LEU A 175 9.32 16.98 -25.02
N LEU A 176 10.29 16.07 -24.92
CA LEU A 176 10.95 15.44 -26.07
C LEU A 176 9.97 14.64 -26.94
N ARG A 177 9.02 13.91 -26.33
CA ARG A 177 7.93 13.23 -27.07
C ARG A 177 7.06 14.23 -27.83
N ASP A 178 6.71 15.35 -27.20
CA ASP A 178 5.93 16.41 -27.85
C ASP A 178 6.69 17.09 -29.00
N LEU A 179 8.02 17.19 -28.91
CA LEU A 179 8.86 17.68 -30.01
C LEU A 179 8.97 16.66 -31.15
N HIS A 180 9.13 15.37 -30.83
CA HIS A 180 9.18 14.31 -31.84
C HIS A 180 7.90 14.24 -32.68
N ALA A 181 6.72 14.49 -32.07
CA ALA A 181 5.47 14.58 -32.80
C ALA A 181 5.43 15.69 -33.88
N LEU A 182 6.30 16.71 -33.80
CA LEU A 182 6.46 17.70 -34.87
C LEU A 182 7.26 17.13 -36.07
N GLU A 183 8.20 16.22 -35.82
CA GLU A 183 9.01 15.56 -36.86
C GLU A 183 8.18 14.55 -37.67
N GLU A 184 7.21 13.93 -37.01
CA GLU A 184 6.26 12.98 -37.60
C GLU A 184 5.08 13.68 -38.33
N ALA A 185 4.98 15.01 -38.25
CA ALA A 185 3.89 15.74 -38.89
C ALA A 185 3.93 15.59 -40.43
N PRO A 186 2.77 15.49 -41.11
CA PRO A 186 2.69 15.30 -42.57
C PRO A 186 3.34 16.43 -43.37
N VAL A 187 3.31 17.65 -42.83
CA VAL A 187 3.97 18.83 -43.41
C VAL A 187 5.16 19.17 -42.53
N ARG A 188 6.36 19.04 -43.11
CA ARG A 188 7.63 19.31 -42.44
C ARG A 188 8.13 20.69 -42.83
N ASP A 189 7.99 21.63 -41.91
CA ASP A 189 8.56 22.96 -42.02
C ASP A 189 9.99 22.94 -41.43
N ALA A 190 10.98 23.37 -42.23
CA ALA A 190 12.38 23.37 -41.82
C ALA A 190 12.64 24.28 -40.62
N GLU A 191 11.91 25.40 -40.49
CA GLU A 191 12.02 26.31 -39.36
C GLU A 191 11.51 25.65 -38.07
N VAL A 192 10.36 24.98 -38.15
CA VAL A 192 9.76 24.20 -37.04
C VAL A 192 10.71 23.10 -36.56
N LEU A 193 11.31 22.36 -37.50
CA LEU A 193 12.24 21.28 -37.19
C LEU A 193 13.56 21.81 -36.61
N GLY A 194 14.09 22.91 -37.15
CA GLY A 194 15.26 23.59 -36.61
C GLY A 194 15.04 23.99 -35.15
N TRP A 195 13.93 24.70 -34.87
CA TRP A 195 13.56 25.07 -33.51
C TRP A 195 13.39 23.86 -32.58
N ALA A 196 12.74 22.79 -33.04
CA ALA A 196 12.56 21.57 -32.24
C ALA A 196 13.91 20.90 -31.90
N ASN A 197 14.85 20.89 -32.85
CA ASN A 197 16.21 20.39 -32.63
C ASN A 197 16.98 21.26 -31.65
N ASP A 198 16.86 22.59 -31.73
CA ASP A 198 17.50 23.51 -30.79
C ASP A 198 16.99 23.31 -29.35
N VAL A 199 15.68 23.05 -29.18
CA VAL A 199 15.11 22.73 -27.87
C VAL A 199 15.58 21.37 -27.37
N ARG A 200 15.69 20.36 -28.24
CA ARG A 200 16.25 19.05 -27.89
C ARG A 200 17.70 19.17 -27.43
N ALA A 201 18.50 19.97 -28.12
CA ALA A 201 19.90 20.21 -27.79
C ALA A 201 20.09 20.74 -26.36
N LEU A 202 19.14 21.49 -25.80
CA LEU A 202 19.20 21.93 -24.39
C LEU A 202 19.26 20.75 -23.41
N SER A 203 18.45 19.71 -23.65
CA SER A 203 18.44 18.50 -22.81
C SER A 203 19.75 17.75 -22.97
N ASP A 204 20.22 17.61 -24.20
CA ASP A 204 21.46 16.89 -24.53
C ASP A 204 22.67 17.61 -23.92
N ASP A 205 22.72 18.93 -23.99
CA ASP A 205 23.76 19.76 -23.38
C ASP A 205 23.76 19.64 -21.86
N ALA A 206 22.59 19.67 -21.23
CA ALA A 206 22.46 19.50 -19.79
C ALA A 206 22.98 18.13 -19.33
N GLN A 207 22.64 17.06 -20.05
CA GLN A 207 23.14 15.71 -19.74
C GLN A 207 24.63 15.56 -20.02
N THR A 208 25.11 16.06 -21.15
CA THR A 208 26.53 16.05 -21.52
C THR A 208 27.36 16.78 -20.47
N TRP A 209 26.89 17.94 -20.01
CA TRP A 209 27.55 18.70 -18.96
C TRP A 209 27.64 17.92 -17.64
N LEU A 210 26.55 17.28 -17.21
CA LEU A 210 26.54 16.44 -16.00
C LEU A 210 27.46 15.21 -16.11
N GLN A 211 27.62 14.65 -17.31
CA GLN A 211 28.54 13.54 -17.56
C GLN A 211 30.01 14.00 -17.54
N ALA A 212 30.30 15.18 -18.09
CA ALA A 212 31.64 15.75 -18.12
C ALA A 212 32.11 16.24 -16.74
N HIS A 213 31.18 16.65 -15.86
CA HIS A 213 31.48 17.16 -14.53
C HIS A 213 31.01 16.17 -13.47
N ALA A 214 31.91 15.29 -13.03
CA ALA A 214 31.56 14.22 -12.09
C ALA A 214 31.15 14.72 -10.70
N GLN A 215 31.72 15.85 -10.23
CA GLN A 215 31.45 16.46 -8.93
C GLN A 215 31.46 18.00 -9.06
N PRO A 216 30.49 18.59 -9.78
CA PRO A 216 30.45 20.04 -9.96
C PRO A 216 30.06 20.70 -8.64
N THR A 217 30.72 21.81 -8.34
CA THR A 217 30.42 22.70 -7.24
C THR A 217 29.03 23.32 -7.39
N GLY A 218 28.50 23.88 -6.29
CA GLY A 218 27.21 24.59 -6.33
C GLY A 218 27.22 25.77 -7.32
N GLU A 219 28.34 26.48 -7.40
CA GLU A 219 28.51 27.62 -8.31
C GLU A 219 28.49 27.17 -9.79
N GLU A 220 29.22 26.10 -10.13
CA GLU A 220 29.21 25.54 -11.50
C GLU A 220 27.81 25.07 -11.92
N ARG A 221 27.07 24.45 -11.00
CA ARG A 221 25.67 24.05 -11.24
C ARG A 221 24.76 25.24 -11.48
N GLU A 222 24.90 26.30 -10.67
CA GLU A 222 24.11 27.52 -10.79
C GLU A 222 24.39 28.25 -12.10
N GLN A 223 25.67 28.38 -12.47
CA GLN A 223 26.09 28.97 -13.76
C GLN A 223 25.49 28.20 -14.94
N GLN A 224 25.56 26.86 -14.92
CA GLN A 224 25.00 26.03 -15.98
C GLN A 224 23.46 26.13 -16.03
N TYR A 225 22.79 26.12 -14.88
CA TYR A 225 21.35 26.30 -14.81
C TYR A 225 20.89 27.64 -15.39
N VAL A 226 21.59 28.74 -15.06
CA VAL A 226 21.29 30.08 -15.59
C VAL A 226 21.51 30.11 -17.11
N ALA A 227 22.61 29.51 -17.60
CA ALA A 227 22.89 29.45 -19.03
C ALA A 227 21.81 28.68 -19.81
N LEU A 228 21.40 27.51 -19.31
CA LEU A 228 20.34 26.69 -19.91
C LEU A 228 18.98 27.39 -19.89
N THR A 229 18.61 27.99 -18.75
CA THR A 229 17.36 28.73 -18.60
C THR A 229 17.30 29.94 -19.55
N ALA A 230 18.40 30.70 -19.68
CA ALA A 230 18.47 31.83 -20.61
C ALA A 230 18.33 31.39 -22.07
N ARG A 231 18.93 30.27 -22.46
CA ARG A 231 18.76 29.70 -23.81
C ARG A 231 17.32 29.24 -24.06
N THR A 232 16.70 28.57 -23.09
CA THR A 232 15.27 28.21 -23.14
C THR A 232 14.39 29.44 -23.32
N HIS A 233 14.65 30.51 -22.57
CA HIS A 233 13.90 31.75 -22.67
C HIS A 233 13.95 32.33 -24.09
N ASN A 234 15.16 32.41 -24.67
CA ASN A 234 15.37 32.91 -26.03
C ASN A 234 14.62 32.05 -27.07
N LEU A 235 14.72 30.72 -26.99
CA LEU A 235 13.98 29.81 -27.88
C LEU A 235 12.47 29.92 -27.69
N GLY A 236 12.00 30.17 -26.46
CA GLY A 236 10.60 30.45 -26.16
C GLY A 236 10.11 31.73 -26.85
N LEU A 237 10.91 32.81 -26.83
CA LEU A 237 10.54 34.10 -27.41
C LEU A 237 10.46 34.10 -28.94
N GLN A 238 11.30 33.30 -29.63
CA GLN A 238 11.37 33.27 -31.10
C GLN A 238 10.00 33.06 -31.75
N VAL A 239 9.20 32.12 -31.22
CA VAL A 239 7.98 31.65 -31.90
C VAL A 239 6.72 31.82 -31.05
N ALA A 240 6.84 32.22 -29.77
CA ALA A 240 5.67 32.42 -28.89
C ALA A 240 4.71 33.52 -29.38
N ARG A 241 5.22 34.52 -30.11
CA ARG A 241 4.44 35.68 -30.60
C ARG A 241 3.86 35.48 -32.00
N THR A 242 4.27 34.44 -32.71
CA THR A 242 3.76 34.13 -34.05
C THR A 242 2.40 33.44 -33.91
N LYS A 243 1.33 34.12 -34.33
CA LYS A 243 -0.03 33.59 -34.28
C LYS A 243 -0.13 32.40 -35.24
N GLU A 244 -0.84 31.34 -34.82
CA GLU A 244 -1.10 30.13 -35.63
C GLU A 244 0.14 29.29 -35.98
N HIS A 245 1.32 29.62 -35.45
CA HIS A 245 2.51 28.81 -35.65
C HIS A 245 2.43 27.47 -34.92
N ALA A 246 2.85 26.38 -35.57
CA ALA A 246 2.79 25.02 -35.04
C ALA A 246 3.49 24.84 -33.66
N CYS A 247 4.57 25.60 -33.43
CA CYS A 247 5.32 25.59 -32.17
C CYS A 247 4.75 26.51 -31.07
N GLN A 248 3.78 27.39 -31.35
CA GLN A 248 3.39 28.47 -30.43
C GLN A 248 3.02 27.94 -29.02
N ALA A 249 2.26 26.85 -28.96
CA ALA A 249 1.84 26.25 -27.69
C ALA A 249 3.04 25.71 -26.88
N ARG A 250 4.03 25.13 -27.56
CA ARG A 250 5.25 24.59 -26.94
C ARG A 250 6.17 25.72 -26.47
N CYS A 251 6.32 26.79 -27.26
CA CYS A 251 7.08 27.99 -26.85
C CYS A 251 6.49 28.65 -25.60
N LYS A 252 5.16 28.83 -25.56
CA LYS A 252 4.46 29.33 -24.36
C LYS A 252 4.66 28.43 -23.15
N ARG A 253 4.78 27.11 -23.37
CA ARG A 253 5.07 26.14 -22.31
C ARG A 253 6.51 26.25 -21.82
N LEU A 254 7.49 26.40 -22.72
CA LEU A 254 8.89 26.65 -22.34
C LEU A 254 8.98 27.90 -21.46
N LEU A 255 8.44 29.03 -21.91
CA LEU A 255 8.45 30.28 -21.15
C LEU A 255 7.73 30.18 -19.80
N ARG A 256 6.67 29.37 -19.71
CA ARG A 256 5.91 29.20 -18.46
C ARG A 256 6.67 28.39 -17.40
N HIS A 257 7.51 27.46 -17.84
CA HIS A 257 8.12 26.44 -16.99
C HIS A 257 9.65 26.45 -17.10
N GLU A 258 10.25 27.54 -17.57
CA GLU A 258 11.68 27.62 -17.87
C GLU A 258 12.54 27.38 -16.62
N ASP A 259 12.07 27.84 -15.46
CA ASP A 259 12.65 27.61 -14.14
C ASP A 259 12.41 26.19 -13.61
N GLU A 260 11.49 25.42 -14.21
CA GLU A 260 11.15 24.06 -13.78
C GLU A 260 11.83 22.98 -14.65
N LEU A 261 12.56 23.35 -15.71
CA LEU A 261 13.14 22.37 -16.65
C LEU A 261 14.48 21.80 -16.20
N PHE A 262 15.32 22.58 -15.52
CA PHE A 262 16.72 22.19 -15.24
C PHE A 262 17.05 22.07 -13.75
N GLN A 263 16.05 21.89 -12.89
CA GLN A 263 16.28 21.67 -11.46
C GLN A 263 17.18 20.45 -11.21
N PHE A 264 17.17 19.45 -12.10
CA PHE A 264 18.07 18.29 -12.03
C PHE A 264 19.56 18.63 -12.23
N VAL A 265 19.87 19.77 -12.83
CA VAL A 265 21.23 20.31 -12.93
C VAL A 265 21.63 20.97 -11.60
N LEU A 266 20.69 21.68 -10.94
CA LEU A 266 20.93 22.31 -9.65
C LEU A 266 21.06 21.29 -8.50
N VAL A 267 20.20 20.28 -8.48
CA VAL A 267 20.05 19.37 -7.35
C VAL A 267 20.58 17.98 -7.69
N ALA A 268 21.67 17.59 -7.03
CA ALA A 268 22.23 16.26 -7.17
C ALA A 268 21.21 15.17 -6.79
N GLY A 269 21.08 14.15 -7.63
CA GLY A 269 20.16 13.03 -7.41
C GLY A 269 18.71 13.27 -7.88
N LEU A 270 18.36 14.48 -8.32
CA LEU A 270 17.07 14.75 -8.95
C LEU A 270 17.08 14.25 -10.40
N SER A 271 16.00 13.60 -10.84
CA SER A 271 15.87 13.09 -12.21
C SER A 271 15.30 14.15 -13.15
N ALA A 272 15.73 14.14 -14.41
CA ALA A 272 15.08 14.89 -15.48
C ALA A 272 13.73 14.30 -15.92
N ASP A 273 13.38 13.09 -15.46
CA ASP A 273 12.19 12.35 -15.89
C ASP A 273 11.33 11.76 -14.75
N THR A 274 10.08 11.46 -15.09
CA THR A 274 9.04 10.88 -14.21
C THR A 274 9.00 9.36 -14.21
N ASN A 275 9.99 8.67 -14.78
CA ASN A 275 9.95 7.22 -14.96
C ASN A 275 9.71 6.46 -13.64
N LEU A 276 10.22 7.00 -12.53
CA LEU A 276 10.00 6.42 -11.21
C LEU A 276 8.50 6.34 -10.86
N ALA A 277 7.76 7.46 -10.98
CA ALA A 277 6.33 7.48 -10.66
C ALA A 277 5.51 6.63 -11.64
N GLU A 278 5.82 6.69 -12.94
CA GLU A 278 5.17 5.88 -13.97
C GLU A 278 5.32 4.37 -13.69
N ARG A 279 6.52 3.93 -13.28
CA ARG A 279 6.77 2.54 -12.88
C ARG A 279 6.01 2.18 -11.61
N SER A 280 6.01 3.07 -10.62
CA SER A 280 5.35 2.86 -9.32
C SER A 280 3.83 2.75 -9.40
N ILE A 281 3.18 3.47 -10.32
CA ILE A 281 1.72 3.42 -10.46
C ILE A 281 1.25 2.23 -11.32
N ARG A 282 2.14 1.65 -12.13
CA ARG A 282 1.81 0.56 -13.07
C ARG A 282 1.16 -0.67 -12.42
N PRO A 283 1.57 -1.16 -11.22
CA PRO A 283 0.87 -2.24 -10.53
C PRO A 283 -0.62 -1.94 -10.33
N LEU A 284 -0.98 -0.72 -9.92
CA LEU A 284 -2.36 -0.29 -9.76
C LEU A 284 -3.09 -0.19 -11.11
N VAL A 285 -2.42 0.28 -12.16
CA VAL A 285 -2.99 0.29 -13.52
C VAL A 285 -3.34 -1.14 -13.98
N VAL A 286 -2.48 -2.12 -13.72
CA VAL A 286 -2.73 -3.53 -14.07
C VAL A 286 -3.88 -4.09 -13.24
N ILE A 287 -3.90 -3.85 -11.93
CA ILE A 287 -5.00 -4.24 -11.06
C ILE A 287 -6.32 -3.66 -11.57
N ARG A 288 -6.36 -2.37 -11.92
CA ARG A 288 -7.54 -1.71 -12.49
C ARG A 288 -8.02 -2.40 -13.76
N LYS A 289 -7.10 -2.77 -14.67
CA LYS A 289 -7.46 -3.48 -15.91
C LYS A 289 -8.05 -4.86 -15.65
N ILE A 290 -7.64 -5.53 -14.57
CA ILE A 290 -8.15 -6.85 -14.17
C ILE A 290 -9.50 -6.73 -13.44
N SER A 291 -9.64 -5.79 -12.51
CA SER A 291 -10.80 -5.70 -11.61
C SER A 291 -11.87 -4.68 -12.02
N GLY A 292 -11.53 -3.74 -12.90
CA GLY A 292 -12.37 -2.60 -13.25
C GLY A 292 -12.37 -1.45 -12.21
N GLY A 293 -11.48 -1.50 -11.22
CA GLY A 293 -11.44 -0.54 -10.10
C GLY A 293 -11.93 -1.15 -8.77
N SER A 294 -12.65 -0.35 -7.98
CA SER A 294 -13.20 -0.69 -6.66
C SER A 294 -14.73 -0.64 -6.63
N ARG A 295 -15.36 -1.30 -5.65
CA ARG A 295 -16.84 -1.34 -5.51
C ARG A 295 -17.37 -0.45 -4.39
N SER A 296 -16.52 0.08 -3.52
CA SER A 296 -16.89 0.96 -2.43
C SER A 296 -15.75 1.95 -2.09
N PRO A 297 -16.04 3.07 -1.41
CA PRO A 297 -15.01 3.95 -0.86
C PRO A 297 -14.03 3.24 0.07
N GLU A 298 -14.51 2.28 0.86
CA GLU A 298 -13.67 1.52 1.79
C GLU A 298 -12.71 0.57 1.04
N ASP A 299 -13.17 -0.02 -0.07
CA ASP A 299 -12.33 -0.85 -0.95
C ASP A 299 -11.21 -0.02 -1.57
N THR A 300 -11.51 1.20 -2.03
CA THR A 300 -10.54 2.13 -2.61
C THR A 300 -9.48 2.51 -1.59
N LYS A 301 -9.91 2.98 -0.41
CA LYS A 301 -9.00 3.33 0.70
C LYS A 301 -8.10 2.16 1.09
N THR A 302 -8.68 0.96 1.19
CA THR A 302 -7.93 -0.28 1.47
C THR A 302 -6.91 -0.57 0.40
N ARG A 303 -7.28 -0.45 -0.86
CA ARG A 303 -6.34 -0.69 -1.94
C ARG A 303 -5.20 0.32 -1.94
N MET A 304 -5.47 1.60 -1.71
CA MET A 304 -4.45 2.65 -1.73
C MET A 304 -3.48 2.49 -0.57
N ALA A 305 -3.99 2.26 0.63
CA ALA A 305 -3.19 2.01 1.82
C ALA A 305 -2.31 0.75 1.67
N LEU A 306 -2.90 -0.38 1.27
CA LEU A 306 -2.15 -1.63 1.13
C LEU A 306 -1.18 -1.58 -0.05
N ALA A 307 -1.52 -0.93 -1.17
CA ALA A 307 -0.58 -0.72 -2.26
C ALA A 307 0.61 0.13 -1.78
N SER A 308 0.36 1.18 -1.01
CA SER A 308 1.44 2.01 -0.46
C SER A 308 2.41 1.20 0.39
N LEU A 309 1.89 0.34 1.27
CA LEU A 309 2.73 -0.53 2.10
C LEU A 309 3.51 -1.55 1.26
N PHE A 310 2.81 -2.35 0.44
CA PHE A 310 3.41 -3.46 -0.30
C PHE A 310 4.40 -3.00 -1.38
N GLU A 311 4.12 -1.89 -2.07
CA GLU A 311 5.04 -1.32 -3.05
C GLU A 311 6.24 -0.66 -2.37
N THR A 312 6.06 -0.05 -1.19
CA THR A 312 7.17 0.51 -0.40
C THR A 312 8.11 -0.58 0.09
N TRP A 313 7.58 -1.69 0.62
CA TRP A 313 8.42 -2.81 1.06
C TRP A 313 9.24 -3.39 -0.10
N GLN A 314 8.64 -3.57 -1.28
CA GLN A 314 9.38 -4.01 -2.47
C GLN A 314 10.45 -3.00 -2.88
N ALA A 315 10.13 -1.69 -2.86
CA ALA A 315 11.08 -0.64 -3.21
C ALA A 315 12.29 -0.60 -2.25
N ARG A 316 12.11 -1.00 -1.00
CA ARG A 316 13.16 -1.14 0.03
C ARG A 316 13.88 -2.50 0.02
N GLY A 317 13.60 -3.35 -0.98
CA GLY A 317 14.19 -4.68 -1.08
C GLY A 317 13.68 -5.69 -0.05
N LEU A 318 12.58 -5.38 0.67
CA LEU A 318 11.96 -6.27 1.64
C LEU A 318 10.98 -7.22 0.95
N ASN A 319 10.81 -8.42 1.52
CA ASN A 319 9.78 -9.35 1.08
C ASN A 319 8.41 -8.94 1.65
N PRO A 320 7.43 -8.53 0.81
CA PRO A 320 6.13 -8.04 1.31
C PRO A 320 5.32 -9.09 2.07
N PHE A 321 5.51 -10.37 1.75
CA PHE A 321 4.81 -11.47 2.40
C PHE A 321 5.27 -11.64 3.85
N ASP A 322 6.57 -11.49 4.09
CA ASP A 322 7.15 -11.63 5.43
C ASP A 322 6.98 -10.36 6.24
N GLU A 323 7.12 -9.20 5.60
CA GLU A 323 6.95 -7.91 6.26
C GLU A 323 5.51 -7.68 6.71
N CYS A 324 4.53 -8.06 5.88
CA CYS A 324 3.13 -8.08 6.27
C CYS A 324 2.90 -8.99 7.49
N LEU A 325 3.50 -10.20 7.53
CA LEU A 325 3.37 -11.07 8.71
C LEU A 325 3.94 -10.42 9.95
N ARG A 326 5.15 -9.85 9.84
CA ARG A 326 5.88 -9.26 10.95
C ARG A 326 5.03 -8.18 11.62
N LEU A 327 4.52 -7.24 10.84
CA LEU A 327 3.70 -6.13 11.34
C LEU A 327 2.35 -6.59 11.89
N LEU A 328 1.67 -7.52 11.20
CA LEU A 328 0.39 -8.05 11.71
C LEU A 328 0.57 -8.82 13.02
N SER A 329 1.65 -9.58 13.17
CA SER A 329 1.96 -10.33 14.39
C SER A 329 2.30 -9.40 15.55
N GLN A 330 3.05 -8.33 15.30
CA GLN A 330 3.36 -7.30 16.30
C GLN A 330 2.09 -6.58 16.78
N ALA A 331 1.22 -6.18 15.85
CA ALA A 331 -0.04 -5.53 16.19
C ALA A 331 -0.98 -6.47 16.98
N ALA A 332 -1.04 -7.76 16.60
CA ALA A 332 -1.82 -8.76 17.32
C ALA A 332 -1.27 -9.02 18.74
N ALA A 333 0.05 -9.05 18.92
CA ALA A 333 0.67 -9.20 20.23
C ALA A 333 0.38 -7.99 21.15
N ALA A 334 0.40 -6.76 20.61
CA ALA A 334 0.08 -5.55 21.37
C ALA A 334 -1.37 -5.56 21.87
N TYR A 335 -2.33 -6.05 21.07
CA TYR A 335 -3.74 -6.15 21.47
C TYR A 335 -3.94 -7.07 22.71
N ASP A 336 -3.22 -8.18 22.76
CA ASP A 336 -3.32 -9.15 23.85
C ASP A 336 -2.73 -8.64 25.17
N THR A 337 -1.84 -7.65 25.11
CA THR A 337 -1.31 -6.99 26.33
C THR A 337 -2.30 -6.01 26.95
N PHE A 338 -3.21 -5.44 26.16
CA PHE A 338 -4.12 -4.38 26.59
C PHE A 338 -5.51 -4.89 27.03
N THR A 339 -5.89 -6.11 26.61
CA THR A 339 -7.11 -6.76 27.10
C THR A 339 -6.81 -7.51 28.39
N PRO A 340 -7.37 -7.11 29.57
CA PRO A 340 -7.12 -7.83 30.80
C PRO A 340 -7.64 -9.26 30.64
N ARG A 341 -6.75 -10.23 30.86
CA ARG A 341 -7.12 -11.65 30.96
C ARG A 341 -8.30 -11.73 31.94
N VAL A 342 -9.45 -12.21 31.48
CA VAL A 342 -10.59 -12.51 32.36
C VAL A 342 -10.04 -13.34 33.52
N ASN A 343 -10.20 -12.78 34.72
CA ASN A 343 -9.53 -13.17 35.95
C ASN A 343 -9.67 -14.69 36.17
N THR A 344 -8.59 -15.45 35.98
CA THR A 344 -8.57 -16.86 36.36
C THR A 344 -8.12 -16.96 37.80
N TYR A 345 -9.07 -17.14 38.72
CA TYR A 345 -8.75 -17.70 40.01
C TYR A 345 -8.08 -19.07 39.78
N PRO A 346 -6.85 -19.29 40.25
CA PRO A 346 -6.24 -20.61 40.22
C PRO A 346 -7.16 -21.59 40.95
N CYS A 347 -7.36 -22.78 40.38
CA CYS A 347 -7.94 -23.88 41.13
C CYS A 347 -7.08 -24.09 42.39
N PRO A 348 -7.69 -24.27 43.59
CA PRO A 348 -6.93 -24.51 44.82
C PRO A 348 -5.89 -25.63 44.63
N ARG A 349 -4.73 -25.48 45.26
CA ARG A 349 -3.48 -26.27 45.11
C ARG A 349 -3.62 -27.81 45.14
N ILE A 350 -4.79 -28.36 45.46
CA ILE A 350 -5.07 -29.80 45.55
C ILE A 350 -5.02 -30.50 44.17
N CYS A 351 -5.32 -29.80 43.07
CA CYS A 351 -5.35 -30.41 41.74
C CYS A 351 -4.02 -30.41 40.97
N GLN A 352 -2.99 -29.68 41.43
CA GLN A 352 -1.74 -29.51 40.67
C GLN A 352 -0.72 -30.66 40.86
N ASN A 353 -0.94 -31.55 41.84
CA ASN A 353 0.01 -32.62 42.19
C ASN A 353 -0.29 -34.00 41.56
N ALA A 354 -1.25 -34.12 40.64
CA ALA A 354 -1.55 -35.41 40.01
C ALA A 354 -0.61 -35.72 38.82
N ARG A 355 0.64 -36.11 39.09
CA ARG A 355 1.63 -36.56 38.09
C ARG A 355 1.53 -38.05 37.70
N ASN A 356 0.40 -38.74 37.91
CA ASN A 356 0.34 -40.17 37.57
C ASN A 356 -1.05 -40.65 37.05
N PRO A 357 -1.16 -41.15 35.80
CA PRO A 357 -2.41 -41.65 35.22
C PRO A 357 -3.01 -42.89 35.90
N ARG A 358 -2.30 -43.57 36.81
CA ARG A 358 -2.74 -44.82 37.43
C ARG A 358 -3.60 -44.66 38.71
N GLN A 359 -3.71 -43.46 39.28
CA GLN A 359 -4.49 -43.24 40.52
C GLN A 359 -6.00 -43.06 40.31
N TRP A 360 -6.47 -42.87 39.07
CA TRP A 360 -7.90 -42.64 38.80
C TRP A 360 -8.78 -43.90 38.96
N ARG A 361 -8.23 -45.12 38.88
CA ARG A 361 -9.03 -46.36 38.96
C ARG A 361 -9.32 -46.87 40.37
N ARG A 362 -8.78 -46.25 41.43
CA ARG A 362 -9.05 -46.67 42.83
C ARG A 362 -9.99 -45.74 43.61
N ALA A 363 -10.22 -44.51 43.14
CA ALA A 363 -11.12 -43.58 43.84
C ALA A 363 -12.62 -43.79 43.51
N SER A 364 -12.95 -44.36 42.35
CA SER A 364 -14.36 -44.61 41.97
C SER A 364 -14.98 -45.89 42.57
N ALA A 365 -14.22 -46.68 43.34
CA ALA A 365 -14.73 -47.89 44.00
C ALA A 365 -15.04 -47.70 45.49
N ALA A 366 -14.62 -46.59 46.11
CA ALA A 366 -14.79 -46.35 47.54
C ALA A 366 -16.01 -45.47 47.90
N GLU A 367 -16.61 -44.76 46.95
CA GLU A 367 -17.79 -43.91 47.19
C GLU A 367 -19.14 -44.59 46.92
N ALA A 368 -19.16 -45.84 46.46
CA ALA A 368 -20.39 -46.57 46.15
C ALA A 368 -21.04 -47.30 47.35
N ALA A 369 -20.48 -47.18 48.57
CA ALA A 369 -20.95 -47.92 49.75
C ALA A 369 -21.42 -47.04 50.94
N GLY A 370 -21.49 -45.72 50.80
CA GLY A 370 -21.81 -44.81 51.90
C GLY A 370 -23.05 -43.96 51.66
N THR A 371 -24.06 -44.12 52.51
CA THR A 371 -25.17 -43.19 52.79
C THR A 371 -26.30 -43.05 51.77
N ALA A 372 -27.33 -43.86 52.01
CA ALA A 372 -28.73 -43.58 51.71
C ALA A 372 -29.32 -42.50 52.64
N ARG A 373 -30.37 -41.82 52.13
CA ARG A 373 -31.24 -40.77 52.75
C ARG A 373 -30.58 -39.38 52.77
N ARG A 374 -31.18 -38.29 52.26
CA ARG A 374 -32.59 -37.88 52.12
C ARG A 374 -32.70 -36.79 51.02
N ASP A 375 -33.92 -36.59 50.53
CA ASP A 375 -34.44 -35.40 49.84
C ASP A 375 -34.15 -35.21 48.32
N GLY A 376 -34.88 -36.00 47.52
CA GLY A 376 -35.90 -35.46 46.60
C GLY A 376 -35.50 -34.43 45.53
N VAL A 377 -34.79 -34.84 44.48
CA VAL A 377 -34.99 -34.30 43.11
C VAL A 377 -34.81 -35.43 42.10
N ARG A 378 -35.86 -35.73 41.31
CA ARG A 378 -35.77 -36.65 40.16
C ARG A 378 -34.86 -36.03 39.10
N VAL A 379 -33.71 -36.64 38.84
CA VAL A 379 -32.98 -36.46 37.58
C VAL A 379 -33.24 -37.69 36.72
N THR A 380 -34.09 -37.50 35.70
CA THR A 380 -34.30 -38.48 34.63
C THR A 380 -33.03 -38.56 33.78
N PRO A 381 -32.49 -39.76 33.47
CA PRO A 381 -31.31 -39.88 32.63
C PRO A 381 -31.70 -39.64 31.16
N CYS A 382 -31.25 -38.53 30.57
CA CYS A 382 -31.38 -38.35 29.13
C CYS A 382 -30.28 -39.11 28.39
N LYS A 383 -30.74 -39.98 27.51
CA LYS A 383 -30.06 -41.02 26.78
C LYS A 383 -28.99 -40.47 25.82
N ARG A 384 -27.96 -41.30 25.59
CA ARG A 384 -27.21 -41.33 24.33
C ARG A 384 -28.20 -41.40 23.15
N GLN A 385 -28.08 -40.48 22.20
CA GLN A 385 -28.50 -40.66 20.81
C GLN A 385 -27.33 -40.14 19.95
N THR A 386 -26.50 -41.02 19.40
CA THR A 386 -26.60 -41.66 18.07
C THR A 386 -26.58 -40.68 16.90
N ARG A 387 -25.53 -40.86 16.08
CA ARG A 387 -25.39 -40.54 14.66
C ARG A 387 -26.70 -40.25 13.93
N ALA A 388 -26.68 -39.16 13.15
CA ALA A 388 -27.43 -39.06 11.91
C ALA A 388 -26.51 -38.44 10.84
N SER A 389 -25.97 -39.30 9.99
CA SER A 389 -25.76 -39.02 8.56
C SER A 389 -27.10 -38.63 7.94
N HIS A 390 -27.13 -37.70 6.98
CA HIS A 390 -28.04 -37.67 5.82
C HIS A 390 -27.66 -36.49 4.90
N GLY A 391 -27.64 -36.73 3.58
CA GLY A 391 -27.80 -35.73 2.52
C GLY A 391 -26.52 -35.20 1.90
#